data_AF-A0A2S9I3G7-F1
#
_entry.id   AF-A0A2S9I3G7-F1
#
_cell.length_a   1.000
_cell.length_b   1.000
_cell.length_c   1.000
_cell.angle_alpha   90.00
_cell.angle_beta   90.00
_cell.angle_gamma   90.00
#
_symmetry.space_group_name_H-M   'P 1'
#
loop_
_entity.id
_entity.type
_entity.pdbx_description
1 polymer ?
#
loop_
_entity_poly.entity_id
_entity_poly.type
_entity_poly.pdbx_seq_one_letter_code
_entity_poly.pdbx_strand_id
1 'polypeptide(L)'
;RDLTINAIAMDQDGKIYDPYGGKNDLENKILRHVSEAFAEDPLRVLRVARFAARYFPYGFQIAPETLQLMQTMADSGELDALTPERVWKETSRALMENHADIYFQTLRDCGALKHLFPEIDALFGVPQRPEYHPEVDCGIHTLMSLQQACKSNYSLDVRFAVLVHDLGKALTPAEELPRHIMHEERGIKPVTQLCER
;
A
#
# COMPACT_ATOMS: atom_id res chain seq x y z
N ARG A 1 -9.19 -15.50 -10.08
CA ARG A 1 -7.96 -15.48 -9.24
C ARG A 1 -7.21 -14.21 -9.61
N ASP A 2 -6.50 -13.58 -8.69
CA ASP A 2 -5.88 -12.27 -9.00
C ASP A 2 -4.52 -12.45 -9.67
N LEU A 3 -3.66 -13.31 -9.11
CA LEU A 3 -2.29 -13.53 -9.57
C LEU A 3 -2.07 -14.93 -10.15
N THR A 4 -1.20 -15.05 -11.15
CA THR A 4 -0.80 -16.32 -11.80
C THR A 4 -0.29 -17.34 -10.78
N ILE A 5 0.57 -16.92 -9.84
CA ILE A 5 1.10 -17.78 -8.77
C ILE A 5 0.01 -18.35 -7.85
N ASN A 6 -1.14 -17.68 -7.76
CA ASN A 6 -2.30 -18.11 -6.97
C ASN A 6 -3.35 -18.86 -7.81
N ALA A 7 -3.07 -19.08 -9.10
CA ALA A 7 -3.94 -19.73 -10.07
C ALA A 7 -3.42 -21.11 -10.52
N ILE A 8 -2.45 -21.67 -9.78
CA ILE A 8 -1.97 -23.04 -9.93
C ILE A 8 -2.89 -23.96 -9.12
N ALA A 9 -3.36 -25.06 -9.72
CA ALA A 9 -4.15 -26.09 -9.04
C ALA A 9 -3.43 -27.44 -9.06
N MET A 10 -3.70 -28.29 -8.08
CA MET A 10 -3.18 -29.65 -8.02
C MET A 10 -4.33 -30.60 -7.71
N ASP A 11 -4.44 -31.71 -8.43
CA ASP A 11 -5.42 -32.75 -8.14
C ASP A 11 -4.94 -33.73 -7.05
N GLN A 12 -5.77 -34.73 -6.75
CA GLN A 12 -5.47 -35.72 -5.71
C GLN A 12 -4.31 -36.65 -6.07
N ASP A 13 -3.99 -36.78 -7.35
CA ASP A 13 -2.89 -37.61 -7.87
C ASP A 13 -1.57 -36.82 -7.95
N GLY A 14 -1.58 -35.55 -7.53
CA GLY A 14 -0.40 -34.67 -7.55
C GLY A 14 -0.12 -34.04 -8.91
N LYS A 15 -1.03 -34.17 -9.89
CA LYS A 15 -0.88 -33.51 -11.18
C LYS A 15 -1.18 -32.03 -11.05
N ILE A 16 -0.25 -31.21 -11.53
CA ILE A 16 -0.33 -29.75 -11.46
C ILE A 16 -0.94 -29.19 -12.75
N TYR A 17 -1.90 -28.29 -12.58
CA TYR A 17 -2.57 -27.52 -13.62
C TYR A 17 -2.16 -26.05 -13.48
N ASP A 18 -1.46 -25.55 -14.50
CA ASP A 18 -0.96 -24.17 -14.53
C ASP A 18 -1.26 -23.51 -15.89
N PRO A 19 -2.51 -23.10 -16.13
CA PRO A 19 -2.92 -22.54 -17.42
C PRO A 19 -2.38 -21.11 -17.66
N TYR A 20 -1.83 -20.46 -16.63
CA TYR A 20 -1.40 -19.05 -16.69
C TYR A 20 0.11 -18.86 -16.48
N GLY A 21 0.89 -19.94 -16.43
CA GLY A 21 2.35 -19.86 -16.26
C GLY A 21 2.80 -19.40 -14.87
N GLY A 22 1.97 -19.62 -13.84
CA GLY A 22 2.26 -19.26 -12.45
C GLY A 22 3.52 -19.92 -11.90
N LYS A 23 3.93 -21.11 -12.38
CA LYS A 23 5.19 -21.74 -11.98
C LYS A 23 6.40 -20.90 -12.42
N ASN A 24 6.38 -20.43 -13.67
CA ASN A 24 7.45 -19.60 -14.20
C ASN A 24 7.49 -18.25 -13.47
N ASP A 25 6.34 -17.65 -13.18
CA ASP A 25 6.30 -16.42 -12.38
C ASP A 25 6.77 -16.67 -10.94
N LEU A 26 6.48 -17.84 -10.33
CA LEU A 26 6.97 -18.19 -9.00
C LEU A 26 8.50 -18.34 -8.97
N GLU A 27 9.07 -19.01 -9.96
CA GLU A 27 10.53 -19.17 -10.11
C GLU A 27 11.23 -17.83 -10.32
N ASN A 28 10.63 -16.95 -11.13
CA ASN A 28 11.15 -15.61 -11.42
C ASN A 28 10.74 -14.56 -10.38
N LYS A 29 9.98 -14.94 -9.34
CA LYS A 29 9.49 -14.06 -8.27
C LYS A 29 8.67 -12.88 -8.80
N ILE A 30 7.73 -13.16 -9.68
CA ILE A 30 6.88 -12.17 -10.34
C ILE A 30 5.44 -12.29 -9.82
N LEU A 31 4.84 -11.15 -9.48
CA LEU A 31 3.41 -11.01 -9.21
C LEU A 31 2.74 -10.49 -10.48
N ARG A 32 2.18 -11.41 -11.27
CA ARG A 32 1.49 -11.11 -12.53
C ARG A 32 0.00 -11.35 -12.41
N HIS A 33 -0.83 -10.45 -12.95
CA HIS A 33 -2.27 -10.66 -13.02
C HIS A 33 -2.63 -11.81 -13.98
N VAL A 34 -3.77 -12.46 -13.73
CA VAL A 34 -4.19 -13.65 -14.51
C VAL A 34 -4.69 -13.31 -15.92
N SER A 35 -5.56 -12.31 -16.05
CA SER A 35 -6.18 -11.92 -17.31
C SER A 35 -6.86 -10.55 -17.18
N GLU A 36 -7.36 -10.00 -18.29
CA GLU A 36 -8.11 -8.73 -18.30
C GLU A 36 -9.31 -8.71 -17.35
N ALA A 37 -9.89 -9.88 -17.05
CA ALA A 37 -10.94 -10.01 -16.04
C ALA A 37 -10.48 -9.51 -14.65
N PHE A 38 -9.19 -9.30 -14.42
CA PHE A 38 -8.63 -8.61 -13.25
C PHE A 38 -9.32 -7.26 -12.99
N ALA A 39 -9.63 -6.50 -14.04
CA ALA A 39 -10.27 -5.18 -13.93
C ALA A 39 -11.69 -5.22 -13.37
N GLU A 40 -12.38 -6.36 -13.39
CA GLU A 40 -13.77 -6.50 -12.92
C GLU A 40 -13.97 -6.28 -11.41
N ASP A 41 -12.89 -6.30 -10.61
CA ASP A 41 -12.96 -6.05 -9.16
C ASP A 41 -11.82 -5.11 -8.70
N PRO A 42 -12.11 -3.82 -8.42
CA PRO A 42 -11.10 -2.85 -8.00
C PRO A 42 -10.34 -3.24 -6.73
N LEU A 43 -10.92 -4.12 -5.89
CA LEU A 43 -10.25 -4.62 -4.68
C LEU A 43 -8.96 -5.39 -5.01
N ARG A 44 -8.80 -5.87 -6.25
CA ARG A 44 -7.59 -6.59 -6.66
C ARG A 44 -6.35 -5.71 -6.65
N VAL A 45 -6.47 -4.38 -6.81
CA VAL A 45 -5.36 -3.44 -6.63
C VAL A 45 -4.79 -3.54 -5.20
N LEU A 46 -5.65 -3.48 -4.18
CA LEU A 46 -5.24 -3.64 -2.78
C LEU A 46 -4.67 -5.04 -2.51
N ARG A 47 -5.26 -6.08 -3.09
CA ARG A 47 -4.79 -7.46 -2.91
C ARG A 47 -3.38 -7.65 -3.49
N VAL A 48 -3.11 -7.11 -4.68
CA VAL A 48 -1.77 -7.17 -5.28
C VAL A 48 -0.77 -6.39 -4.44
N ALA A 49 -1.10 -5.18 -3.99
CA ALA A 49 -0.24 -4.42 -3.07
C ALA A 49 0.05 -5.20 -1.78
N ARG A 50 -0.94 -5.90 -1.22
CA ARG A 50 -0.73 -6.73 -0.02
C ARG A 50 0.18 -7.92 -0.32
N PHE A 51 0.03 -8.57 -1.47
CA PHE A 51 0.93 -9.64 -1.88
C PHE A 51 2.35 -9.15 -2.15
N ALA A 52 2.51 -7.94 -2.69
CA ALA A 52 3.81 -7.29 -2.83
C ALA A 52 4.47 -7.11 -1.46
N ALA A 53 3.76 -6.56 -0.47
CA ALA A 53 4.23 -6.46 0.91
C ALA A 53 4.60 -7.82 1.52
N ARG A 54 3.71 -8.81 1.40
CA ARG A 54 3.92 -10.16 1.96
C ARG A 54 5.15 -10.87 1.38
N TYR A 55 5.35 -10.75 0.07
CA TYR A 55 6.39 -11.50 -0.64
C TYR A 55 7.67 -10.71 -0.92
N PHE A 56 7.71 -9.43 -0.53
CA PHE A 56 8.89 -8.59 -0.63
C PHE A 56 10.15 -9.22 -0.01
N PRO A 57 10.13 -9.84 1.20
CA PRO A 57 11.30 -10.51 1.77
C PRO A 57 11.90 -11.61 0.90
N TYR A 58 11.09 -12.22 0.04
CA TYR A 58 11.52 -13.29 -0.85
C TYR A 58 12.03 -12.76 -2.20
N GLY A 59 11.97 -11.44 -2.43
CA GLY A 59 12.41 -10.78 -3.65
C GLY A 59 11.35 -10.76 -4.75
N PHE A 60 10.06 -10.81 -4.40
CA PHE A 60 9.00 -10.69 -5.40
C PHE A 60 8.84 -9.26 -5.89
N GLN A 61 8.52 -9.12 -7.19
CA GLN A 61 8.25 -7.85 -7.85
C GLN A 61 6.94 -7.93 -8.64
N ILE A 62 6.23 -6.81 -8.76
CA ILE A 62 5.02 -6.74 -9.60
C ILE A 62 5.45 -6.67 -11.06
N ALA A 63 4.81 -7.47 -11.92
CA ALA A 63 5.08 -7.42 -13.35
C ALA A 63 4.71 -6.04 -13.92
N PRO A 64 5.52 -5.45 -14.84
CA PRO A 64 5.27 -4.11 -15.37
C PRO A 64 3.85 -3.91 -15.93
N GLU A 65 3.34 -4.87 -16.69
CA GLU A 65 2.00 -4.79 -17.25
C GLU A 65 0.88 -4.95 -16.19
N THR A 66 1.17 -5.59 -15.06
CA THR A 66 0.25 -5.65 -13.91
C THR A 66 0.21 -4.30 -13.18
N LEU A 67 1.37 -3.66 -12.99
CA LEU A 67 1.42 -2.31 -12.41
C LEU A 67 0.69 -1.30 -13.32
N GLN A 68 0.89 -1.39 -14.63
CA GLN A 68 0.19 -0.55 -15.61
C GLN A 68 -1.33 -0.73 -15.56
N LEU A 69 -1.81 -1.98 -15.44
CA LEU A 69 -3.24 -2.27 -15.28
C LEU A 69 -3.78 -1.66 -13.98
N MET A 70 -3.05 -1.78 -12.87
CA MET A 70 -3.43 -1.16 -11.60
C MET A 70 -3.53 0.37 -11.70
N GLN A 71 -2.64 1.01 -12.47
CA GLN A 71 -2.72 2.45 -12.76
C GLN A 71 -3.98 2.81 -13.54
N THR A 72 -4.28 2.06 -14.61
CA THR A 72 -5.51 2.28 -15.39
C THR A 72 -6.77 2.15 -14.54
N MET A 73 -6.81 1.18 -13.62
CA MET A 73 -7.92 1.00 -12.68
C MET A 73 -7.99 2.10 -11.61
N ALA A 74 -6.86 2.65 -11.19
CA ALA A 74 -6.84 3.79 -10.27
C ALA A 74 -7.41 5.05 -10.95
N ASP A 75 -7.01 5.30 -12.19
CA ASP A 75 -7.44 6.48 -12.94
C ASP A 75 -8.89 6.37 -13.50
N SER A 76 -9.49 5.17 -13.52
CA SER A 76 -10.88 4.96 -13.97
C SER A 76 -11.93 5.45 -12.98
N GLY A 77 -11.55 5.71 -11.72
CA GLY A 77 -12.46 6.06 -10.63
C GLY A 77 -13.17 4.85 -10.00
N GLU A 78 -12.91 3.62 -10.46
CA GLU A 78 -13.55 2.42 -9.91
C GLU A 78 -13.15 2.13 -8.46
N LEU A 79 -11.98 2.61 -8.02
CA LEU A 79 -11.55 2.51 -6.62
C LEU A 79 -12.51 3.23 -5.65
N ASP A 80 -13.13 4.33 -6.09
CA ASP A 80 -14.04 5.13 -5.26
C ASP A 80 -15.36 4.39 -4.96
N ALA A 81 -15.67 3.35 -5.74
CA ALA A 81 -16.83 2.49 -5.52
C ALA A 81 -16.58 1.37 -4.48
N LEU A 82 -15.35 1.23 -3.97
CA LEU A 82 -15.05 0.26 -2.92
C LEU A 82 -15.66 0.70 -1.59
N THR A 83 -16.32 -0.22 -0.88
CA THR A 83 -16.84 0.10 0.44
C THR A 83 -15.69 0.20 1.47
N PRO A 84 -15.83 1.08 2.46
CA PRO A 84 -14.93 1.20 3.62
C PRO A 84 -14.46 -0.14 4.20
N GLU A 85 -15.38 -1.07 4.41
CA GLU A 85 -15.09 -2.35 5.06
C GLU A 85 -14.21 -3.24 4.20
N ARG A 86 -14.37 -3.18 2.87
CA ARG A 86 -13.54 -3.95 1.93
C ARG A 86 -12.13 -3.38 1.87
N VAL A 87 -12.00 -2.05 1.85
CA VAL A 87 -10.70 -1.36 1.93
C VAL A 87 -10.00 -1.74 3.23
N TRP A 88 -10.64 -1.50 4.37
CA TRP A 88 -10.08 -1.78 5.69
C TRP A 88 -9.70 -3.25 5.89
N LYS A 89 -10.51 -4.18 5.39
CA LYS A 89 -10.19 -5.62 5.51
C LYS A 89 -8.89 -6.00 4.80
N GLU A 90 -8.60 -5.41 3.64
CA GLU A 90 -7.32 -5.66 2.97
C GLU A 90 -6.18 -4.84 3.59
N THR A 91 -6.42 -3.58 3.97
CA THR A 91 -5.41 -2.71 4.60
C THR A 91 -4.96 -3.22 5.97
N SER A 92 -5.88 -3.65 6.84
CA SER A 92 -5.55 -4.23 8.14
C SER A 92 -4.72 -5.50 8.04
N ARG A 93 -4.97 -6.33 7.01
CA ARG A 93 -4.12 -7.48 6.70
C ARG A 93 -2.74 -7.06 6.22
N ALA A 94 -2.67 -6.07 5.32
CA ALA A 94 -1.41 -5.54 4.81
C ALA A 94 -0.55 -4.88 5.90
N LEU A 95 -1.18 -4.17 6.84
CA LEU A 95 -0.52 -3.59 8.01
C LEU A 95 0.14 -4.66 8.88
N MET A 96 -0.36 -5.89 8.88
CA MET A 96 0.20 -7.01 9.64
C MET A 96 1.27 -7.81 8.89
N GLU A 97 1.59 -7.47 7.64
CA GLU A 97 2.70 -8.09 6.92
C GLU A 97 4.06 -7.56 7.44
N ASN A 98 5.17 -8.23 7.10
CA ASN A 98 6.52 -7.83 7.55
C ASN A 98 7.03 -6.54 6.88
N HIS A 99 6.38 -6.11 5.80
CA HIS A 99 6.73 -4.95 4.99
C HIS A 99 5.47 -4.17 4.60
N ALA A 100 4.75 -3.66 5.59
CA ALA A 100 3.55 -2.86 5.35
C ALA A 100 3.85 -1.53 4.61
N ASP A 101 5.07 -1.02 4.72
CA ASP A 101 5.59 0.10 3.92
C ASP A 101 5.46 -0.15 2.42
N ILE A 102 5.75 -1.38 1.96
CA ILE A 102 5.66 -1.77 0.55
C ILE A 102 4.21 -1.76 0.04
N TYR A 103 3.23 -2.03 0.90
CA TYR A 103 1.82 -1.93 0.53
C TYR A 103 1.46 -0.49 0.14
N PHE A 104 1.79 0.49 0.99
CA PHE A 104 1.50 1.89 0.72
C PHE A 104 2.35 2.45 -0.42
N GLN A 105 3.62 2.05 -0.52
CA GLN A 105 4.46 2.41 -1.67
C GLN A 105 3.87 1.88 -2.98
N THR A 106 3.40 0.63 -3.01
CA THR A 106 2.76 0.05 -4.20
C THR A 106 1.50 0.82 -4.59
N LEU A 107 0.65 1.15 -3.61
CA LEU A 107 -0.54 1.97 -3.88
C LEU A 107 -0.17 3.34 -4.43
N ARG A 108 0.95 3.93 -3.98
CA ARG A 108 1.46 5.20 -4.50
C ARG A 108 1.97 5.05 -5.93
N ASP A 109 2.77 4.03 -6.20
CA ASP A 109 3.37 3.75 -7.52
C ASP A 109 2.30 3.52 -8.60
N CYS A 110 1.16 2.92 -8.22
CA CYS A 110 0.02 2.76 -9.12
C CYS A 110 -1.00 3.92 -9.07
N GLY A 111 -0.75 4.97 -8.28
CA GLY A 111 -1.64 6.12 -8.14
C GLY A 111 -2.92 5.87 -7.33
N ALA A 112 -3.12 4.66 -6.78
CA ALA A 112 -4.28 4.32 -5.96
C ALA A 112 -4.26 5.00 -4.57
N LEU A 113 -3.08 5.35 -4.04
CA LEU A 113 -2.94 5.93 -2.70
C LEU A 113 -3.73 7.24 -2.57
N LYS A 114 -3.66 8.13 -3.57
CA LYS A 114 -4.36 9.42 -3.59
C LYS A 114 -5.90 9.28 -3.55
N HIS A 115 -6.44 8.16 -3.99
CA HIS A 115 -7.87 7.86 -3.97
C HIS A 115 -8.31 7.23 -2.64
N LEU A 116 -7.56 6.23 -2.19
CA LEU A 116 -7.91 5.44 -1.01
C LEU A 116 -7.55 6.14 0.31
N PHE A 117 -6.40 6.81 0.35
CA PHE A 117 -5.82 7.44 1.52
C PHE A 117 -5.19 8.80 1.18
N PRO A 118 -5.97 9.77 0.68
CA PRO A 118 -5.48 11.10 0.29
C PRO A 118 -4.69 11.81 1.40
N GLU A 119 -5.02 11.56 2.68
CA GLU A 119 -4.33 12.14 3.82
C GLU A 119 -2.89 11.64 3.94
N ILE A 120 -2.65 10.36 3.60
CA ILE A 120 -1.32 9.76 3.58
C ILE A 120 -0.56 10.22 2.33
N ASP A 121 -1.23 10.25 1.18
CA ASP A 121 -0.62 10.72 -0.08
C ASP A 121 -0.10 12.16 0.02
N ALA A 122 -0.83 13.02 0.74
CA ALA A 122 -0.49 14.42 0.94
C ALA A 122 0.80 14.66 1.76
N LEU A 123 1.35 13.64 2.43
CA LEU A 123 2.64 13.75 3.12
C LEU A 123 3.83 13.71 2.17
N PHE A 124 3.69 13.07 1.02
CA PHE A 124 4.78 12.95 0.06
C PHE A 124 5.05 14.31 -0.61
N GLY A 125 6.31 14.71 -0.64
CA GLY A 125 6.78 16.02 -1.10
C GLY A 125 6.80 17.09 -0.01
N VAL A 126 6.30 16.81 1.20
CA VAL A 126 6.34 17.76 2.32
C VAL A 126 7.72 17.69 2.97
N PRO A 127 8.50 18.80 3.00
CA PRO A 127 9.87 18.79 3.48
C PRO A 127 9.94 18.81 5.02
N GLN A 128 10.95 18.12 5.56
CA GLN A 128 11.33 18.02 6.96
C GLN A 128 12.75 18.57 7.17
N ARG A 129 13.09 18.86 8.43
CA ARG A 129 14.42 19.31 8.84
C ARG A 129 15.47 18.19 8.67
N PRO A 130 16.46 18.36 7.78
CA PRO A 130 17.47 17.32 7.51
C PRO A 130 18.29 16.91 8.74
N GLU A 131 18.46 17.81 9.72
CA GLU A 131 19.17 17.51 10.97
C GLU A 131 18.56 16.33 11.75
N TYR A 132 17.25 16.12 11.62
CA TYR A 132 16.50 15.05 12.31
C TYR A 132 15.94 14.00 11.34
N HIS A 133 15.74 14.39 10.08
CA HIS A 133 15.11 13.59 9.03
C HIS A 133 15.96 13.61 7.75
N PRO A 134 17.00 12.78 7.64
CA PRO A 134 17.89 12.75 6.47
C PRO A 134 17.17 12.49 5.14
N GLU A 135 16.03 11.80 5.18
CA GLU A 135 15.13 11.54 4.06
C GLU A 135 14.43 12.79 3.53
N VAL A 136 14.34 13.84 4.35
CA VAL A 136 13.69 15.14 4.08
C VAL A 136 12.18 15.05 3.79
N ASP A 137 11.62 13.93 3.38
CA ASP A 137 10.23 13.80 2.97
C ASP A 137 9.35 13.16 4.07
N CYS A 138 8.23 13.81 4.41
CA CYS A 138 7.30 13.29 5.43
C CYS A 138 6.66 11.94 5.06
N GLY A 139 6.35 11.72 3.77
CA GLY A 139 5.78 10.47 3.30
C GLY A 139 6.79 9.33 3.41
N ILE A 140 8.03 9.56 2.97
CA ILE A 140 9.14 8.59 3.13
C ILE A 140 9.37 8.30 4.62
N HIS A 141 9.40 9.33 5.46
CA HIS A 141 9.53 9.18 6.91
C HIS A 141 8.43 8.30 7.53
N THR A 142 7.19 8.50 7.10
CA THR A 142 6.04 7.73 7.56
C THR A 142 6.19 6.25 7.21
N LEU A 143 6.61 5.95 5.97
CA LEU A 143 6.86 4.56 5.55
C LEU A 143 8.05 3.93 6.31
N MET A 144 9.13 4.68 6.54
CA MET A 144 10.27 4.21 7.35
C MET A 144 9.86 3.90 8.80
N SER A 145 9.02 4.75 9.39
CA SER A 145 8.49 4.59 10.75
C SER A 145 7.58 3.37 10.84
N LEU A 146 6.67 3.19 9.86
CA LEU A 146 5.83 2.00 9.75
C LEU A 146 6.68 0.73 9.60
N GLN A 147 7.75 0.78 8.81
CA GLN A 147 8.64 -0.36 8.65
C GLN A 147 9.39 -0.71 9.94
N GLN A 148 9.77 0.29 10.74
CA GLN A 148 10.34 0.05 12.07
C GLN A 148 9.31 -0.57 13.03
N ALA A 149 8.04 -0.18 12.93
CA ALA A 149 6.96 -0.81 13.70
C ALA A 149 6.73 -2.27 13.29
N CYS A 150 6.86 -2.58 11.99
CA CYS A 150 6.81 -3.96 11.48
C CYS A 150 7.95 -4.81 12.04
N LYS A 151 9.20 -4.32 12.00
CA LYS A 151 10.39 -4.99 12.55
C LYS A 151 10.28 -5.25 14.05
N SER A 152 9.61 -4.35 14.78
CA SER A 152 9.38 -4.47 16.23
C SER A 152 8.21 -5.40 16.56
N ASN A 153 7.55 -5.97 15.55
CA ASN A 153 6.39 -6.85 15.67
C ASN A 153 5.25 -6.24 16.51
N TYR A 154 5.01 -4.94 16.36
CA TYR A 154 3.91 -4.28 17.05
C TYR A 154 2.55 -4.73 16.51
N SER A 155 1.51 -4.59 17.33
CA SER A 155 0.11 -4.89 17.03
C SER A 155 -0.49 -3.94 15.98
N LEU A 156 -1.63 -4.32 15.43
CA LEU A 156 -2.32 -3.59 14.36
C LEU A 156 -2.63 -2.13 14.75
N ASP A 157 -3.13 -1.91 15.96
CA ASP A 157 -3.46 -0.59 16.51
C ASP A 157 -2.23 0.32 16.60
N VAL A 158 -1.07 -0.21 17.03
CA VAL A 158 0.19 0.54 17.05
C VAL A 158 0.68 0.84 15.65
N ARG A 159 0.64 -0.12 14.72
CA ARG A 159 1.06 0.11 13.33
C ARG A 159 0.16 1.13 12.62
N PHE A 160 -1.14 1.07 12.89
CA PHE A 160 -2.09 2.07 12.41
C PHE A 160 -1.80 3.45 13.01
N ALA A 161 -1.56 3.54 14.33
CA ALA A 161 -1.18 4.79 14.98
C ALA A 161 0.09 5.39 14.36
N VAL A 162 1.11 4.57 14.09
CA VAL A 162 2.35 5.00 13.41
C VAL A 162 2.07 5.51 12.00
N LEU A 163 1.21 4.83 11.22
CA LEU A 163 0.85 5.27 9.87
C LEU A 163 0.23 6.68 9.87
N VAL A 164 -0.54 7.02 10.88
CA VAL A 164 -1.34 8.25 10.91
C VAL A 164 -0.81 9.32 11.88
N HIS A 165 0.32 9.09 12.55
CA HIS A 165 0.81 9.98 13.62
C HIS A 165 1.12 11.41 13.14
N ASP A 166 1.51 11.56 11.87
CA ASP A 166 2.06 12.79 11.31
C ASP A 166 1.19 13.40 10.20
N LEU A 167 -0.07 12.94 10.01
CA LEU A 167 -0.94 13.44 8.92
C LEU A 167 -1.11 14.96 8.93
N GLY A 168 -1.02 15.61 10.09
CA GLY A 168 -1.10 17.07 10.20
C GLY A 168 0.08 17.82 9.59
N LYS A 169 1.23 17.16 9.33
CA LYS A 169 2.38 17.80 8.66
C LYS A 169 2.02 18.24 7.23
N ALA A 170 1.16 17.50 6.54
CA ALA A 170 0.64 17.87 5.22
C ALA A 170 -0.17 19.18 5.22
N LEU A 171 -0.65 19.63 6.39
CA LEU A 171 -1.42 20.85 6.55
C LEU A 171 -0.58 22.03 7.08
N THR A 172 0.75 21.88 7.11
CA THR A 172 1.65 22.95 7.56
C THR A 172 1.66 24.10 6.54
N PRO A 173 1.41 25.35 6.95
CA PRO A 173 1.54 26.50 6.07
C PRO A 173 2.95 26.62 5.48
N ALA A 174 3.07 27.11 4.25
CA ALA A 174 4.35 27.16 3.53
C ALA A 174 5.40 28.00 4.28
N GLU A 175 4.98 29.07 4.95
CA GLU A 175 5.80 29.95 5.78
C GLU A 175 6.32 29.30 7.07
N GLU A 176 5.71 28.19 7.50
CA GLU A 176 6.09 27.44 8.70
C GLU A 176 6.96 26.21 8.37
N LEU A 177 7.10 25.84 7.09
CA LEU A 177 7.93 24.71 6.68
C LEU A 177 9.42 24.97 6.93
N PRO A 178 10.21 23.94 7.30
CA PRO A 178 9.85 22.57 7.64
C PRO A 178 9.67 22.34 9.16
N ARG A 179 9.19 23.33 9.92
CA ARG A 179 9.10 23.25 11.39
C ARG A 179 7.86 22.51 11.88
N HIS A 180 6.79 22.48 11.06
CA HIS A 180 5.55 21.78 11.36
C HIS A 180 4.95 22.17 12.73
N ILE A 181 4.87 23.47 13.02
CA ILE A 181 4.28 23.95 14.28
C ILE A 181 2.83 23.43 14.36
N MET A 182 2.36 22.98 15.53
CA MET A 182 0.98 22.49 15.74
C MET A 182 0.52 21.34 14.81
N HIS A 183 1.42 20.60 14.16
CA HIS A 183 1.01 19.49 13.29
C HIS A 183 0.22 18.40 14.03
N GLU A 184 0.49 18.18 15.32
CA GLU A 184 -0.27 17.23 16.15
C GLU A 184 -1.76 17.60 16.21
N GLU A 185 -2.08 18.87 16.46
CA GLU A 185 -3.47 19.36 16.51
C GLU A 185 -4.12 19.38 15.12
N ARG A 186 -3.35 19.80 14.10
CA ARG A 186 -3.79 19.79 12.70
C ARG A 186 -4.07 18.36 12.21
N GLY A 187 -3.43 17.35 12.81
CA GLY A 187 -3.61 15.94 12.50
C GLY A 187 -4.93 15.33 12.97
N ILE A 188 -5.61 15.92 13.97
CA ILE A 188 -6.85 15.37 14.54
C ILE A 188 -7.92 15.20 13.46
N LYS A 189 -8.12 16.24 12.63
CA LYS A 189 -9.14 16.23 11.56
C LYS A 189 -8.86 15.16 10.49
N PRO A 190 -7.68 15.12 9.82
CA PRO A 190 -7.42 14.09 8.81
C PRO A 190 -7.43 12.67 9.37
N VAL A 191 -6.95 12.45 10.60
CA VAL A 191 -7.07 11.13 11.25
C VAL A 191 -8.53 10.72 11.44
N THR A 192 -9.37 11.65 11.92
CA THR A 192 -10.80 11.38 12.13
C THR A 192 -11.49 11.07 10.80
N GLN A 193 -11.23 11.86 9.76
CA GLN A 193 -11.80 11.65 8.43
C GLN A 193 -11.38 10.32 7.82
N LEU A 194 -10.12 9.92 7.99
CA LEU A 194 -9.64 8.62 7.55
C LEU A 194 -10.35 7.47 8.29
N CYS A 195 -10.55 7.59 9.61
CA CYS A 195 -11.23 6.56 10.41
C CYS A 195 -12.74 6.44 10.13
N GLU A 196 -13.39 7.50 9.65
CA GLU A 196 -14.81 7.49 9.28
C GLU A 196 -15.08 6.87 7.90
N ARG A 197 -14.04 6.71 7.06
CA ARG A 197 -14.07 6.13 5.71
C ARG A 197 -13.45 4.74 5.69
#